data_AF-A0A1D6NAC0-F1
#
_entry.id   AF-A0A1D6NAC0-F1
#
_cell.length_a   1.000
_cell.length_b   1.000
_cell.length_c   1.000
_cell.angle_alpha   90.00
_cell.angle_beta   90.00
_cell.angle_gamma   90.00
#
_symmetry.space_group_name_H-M   'P 1'
#
loop_
_entity.id
_entity.type
_entity.pdbx_description
1 polymer ?
#
loop_
_entity_poly.entity_id
_entity_poly.type
_entity_poly.pdbx_seq_one_letter_code
_entity_poly.pdbx_strand_id
1 'polypeptide(L)'
;MLRPTVVLSPMWTHLLLELLCYLNGHEGPLQKNNEQTPDHNSQALVDGAKHALVERSNLNGGGTKLDMVGSGWGILFVEKLVPIIANLFLEAPPNERFSVSPEVIQGLGRCMNTRRDNPRGTLWRISAESFNRVVTDEVRQDNVDCRSDVNSYKLSRARFWKEVADVYETFLVGSCGRVLSSDVPSAEYITADEALEMSVLTVFGDDILKLQKDAPVEVLQRLVNCLDHCASRTGSLPVQTVGLLPLHCSRFSLSCLQMMFSLCSCIGNATLCAAASETSKVSISILMKRCEVILGQFLADENDLGEHPLPSVRVEETICVLQELARLIIDIDAANTLNIPPYLKQALGENKSHGRAHLLSLLPTFSELVVSREARVRELVQVLLRLISSELGLHQLT
;
A
#
# COMPACT_ATOMS: atom_id res chain seq x y z
N MET A 1 25.32 -25.04 0.98
CA MET A 1 23.86 -24.95 1.17
C MET A 1 23.61 -24.36 2.55
N LEU A 2 22.92 -23.22 2.67
CA LEU A 2 22.59 -22.56 3.95
C LEU A 2 21.23 -23.03 4.48
N ARG A 3 20.95 -24.34 4.45
CA ARG A 3 19.65 -24.90 4.88
C ARG A 3 19.86 -25.73 6.14
N PRO A 4 19.36 -25.30 7.31
CA PRO A 4 19.30 -26.16 8.48
C PRO A 4 18.50 -27.43 8.15
N THR A 5 19.06 -28.60 8.50
CA THR A 5 18.36 -29.88 8.37
C THR A 5 17.10 -29.91 9.26
N VAL A 6 16.14 -30.78 8.98
CA VAL A 6 14.89 -30.95 9.77
C VAL A 6 15.17 -31.11 11.28
N VAL A 7 16.31 -31.71 11.65
CA VAL A 7 16.77 -31.91 13.03
C VAL A 7 17.16 -30.60 13.75
N LEU A 8 17.38 -29.51 13.01
CA LEU A 8 17.81 -28.20 13.50
C LEU A 8 16.75 -27.12 13.20
N SER A 9 15.46 -27.47 13.24
CA SER A 9 14.34 -26.54 13.00
C SER A 9 14.48 -25.19 13.75
N PRO A 10 14.83 -25.16 15.05
CA PRO A 10 14.93 -23.89 15.79
C PRO A 10 16.08 -22.98 15.32
N MET A 11 17.03 -23.51 14.54
CA MET A 11 18.14 -22.72 13.99
C MET A 11 17.71 -21.86 12.80
N TRP A 12 16.55 -22.13 12.17
CA TRP A 12 16.02 -21.29 11.08
C TRP A 12 15.77 -19.86 11.55
N THR A 13 15.06 -19.71 12.67
CA THR A 13 14.74 -18.40 13.26
C THR A 13 16.00 -17.62 13.61
N HIS A 14 16.96 -18.27 14.28
CA HIS A 14 18.24 -17.64 14.66
C HIS A 14 19.05 -17.23 13.43
N LEU A 15 19.16 -18.12 12.43
CA LEU A 15 19.88 -17.82 11.18
C LEU A 15 19.26 -16.62 10.45
N LEU A 16 17.92 -16.59 10.33
CA LEU A 16 17.23 -15.49 9.66
C LEU A 16 17.43 -14.17 10.40
N LEU A 17 17.29 -14.14 11.73
CA LEU A 17 17.53 -12.95 12.54
C LEU A 17 18.97 -12.44 12.41
N GLU A 18 19.96 -13.32 12.44
CA GLU A 18 21.37 -12.93 12.25
C GLU A 18 21.61 -12.37 10.85
N LEU A 19 21.02 -12.96 9.80
CA LEU A 19 21.15 -12.43 8.44
C LEU A 19 20.45 -11.06 8.29
N LEU A 20 19.33 -10.84 9.00
CA LEU A 20 18.63 -9.55 8.99
C LEU A 20 19.46 -8.41 9.62
N CYS A 21 20.36 -8.70 10.56
CA CYS A 21 21.28 -7.72 11.13
C CYS A 21 22.22 -7.07 10.09
N TYR A 22 22.40 -7.70 8.93
CA TYR A 22 23.21 -7.17 7.84
C TYR A 22 22.40 -6.30 6.85
N LEU A 23 21.08 -6.24 6.98
CA LEU A 23 20.24 -5.35 6.18
C LEU A 23 20.31 -3.91 6.71
N ASN A 24 20.07 -2.95 5.82
CA ASN A 24 20.15 -1.52 6.15
C ASN A 24 19.29 -1.15 7.36
N GLY A 25 19.89 -0.38 8.28
CA GLY A 25 19.18 0.20 9.43
C GLY A 25 18.75 -0.81 10.50
N HIS A 26 19.32 -2.02 10.53
CA HIS A 26 19.12 -2.94 11.63
C HIS A 26 19.95 -2.51 12.85
N GLU A 27 19.30 -1.93 13.86
CA GLU A 27 19.92 -1.81 15.17
C GLU A 27 20.04 -3.21 15.77
N GLY A 28 21.27 -3.69 15.94
CA GLY A 28 21.50 -4.96 16.61
C GLY A 28 20.99 -4.90 18.06
N PRO A 29 20.68 -6.03 18.71
CA PRO A 29 20.36 -6.08 20.14
C PRO A 29 21.43 -5.39 21.02
N LEU A 30 22.66 -5.33 20.52
CA LEU A 30 23.82 -4.70 21.17
C LEU A 30 23.76 -3.18 21.25
N GLN A 31 22.87 -2.51 20.51
CA GLN A 31 22.80 -1.04 20.48
C GLN A 31 21.77 -0.48 21.47
N LYS A 32 20.74 -1.27 21.82
CA LYS A 32 19.73 -0.90 22.83
C LYS A 32 20.29 -0.70 24.24
N ASN A 33 21.46 -1.26 24.55
CA ASN A 33 22.07 -1.14 25.88
C ASN A 33 22.94 0.11 26.06
N ASN A 34 23.17 0.91 25.01
CA ASN A 34 24.04 2.09 25.07
C ASN A 34 23.30 3.44 25.12
N GLU A 35 21.96 3.44 25.07
CA GLU A 35 21.15 4.68 25.14
C GLU A 35 20.34 4.80 26.44
N GLN A 36 20.91 4.37 27.56
CA GLN A 36 20.41 4.75 28.90
C GLN A 36 21.59 5.11 29.81
N THR A 37 22.00 6.38 29.77
CA THR A 37 22.71 7.00 30.89
C THR A 37 22.01 8.31 31.24
N PRO A 38 21.42 8.44 32.44
CA PRO A 38 21.03 9.74 32.96
C PRO A 38 22.27 10.47 33.49
N ASP A 39 22.34 11.76 33.18
CA ASP A 39 23.32 12.70 33.71
C ASP A 39 23.30 12.74 35.25
N HIS A 40 24.45 12.51 35.89
CA HIS A 40 24.81 13.21 37.12
C HIS A 40 26.31 13.15 37.44
N ASN A 41 26.91 14.34 37.46
CA ASN A 41 28.00 14.87 38.28
C ASN A 41 29.23 14.00 38.63
N SER A 42 30.37 14.52 38.18
CA SER A 42 31.75 14.17 38.46
C SER A 42 32.17 14.23 39.93
N GLN A 43 32.90 13.22 40.41
CA GLN A 43 34.15 13.40 41.18
C GLN A 43 34.98 12.10 41.27
N ALA A 44 36.30 12.30 41.26
CA ALA A 44 37.41 11.38 40.98
C ALA A 44 37.65 10.21 41.97
N LEU A 45 38.27 9.12 41.48
CA LEU A 45 39.61 8.60 41.90
C LEU A 45 39.92 7.20 41.29
N VAL A 46 41.00 7.14 40.49
CA VAL A 46 42.14 6.16 40.42
C VAL A 46 41.87 4.76 41.04
N ASP A 47 42.03 3.58 40.42
CA ASP A 47 43.21 3.02 39.73
C ASP A 47 42.94 1.61 39.11
N GLY A 48 43.75 1.21 38.14
CA GLY A 48 44.21 -0.17 37.84
C GLY A 48 43.23 -1.33 37.55
N ALA A 49 43.12 -1.73 36.27
CA ALA A 49 43.55 -3.07 35.79
C ALA A 49 43.26 -3.25 34.29
N LYS A 50 44.29 -3.68 33.55
CA LYS A 50 44.34 -3.88 32.10
C LYS A 50 43.54 -5.12 31.68
N HIS A 51 42.81 -5.03 30.56
CA HIS A 51 42.75 -6.12 29.58
C HIS A 51 42.57 -5.55 28.16
N ALA A 52 43.43 -6.02 27.26
CA ALA A 52 43.65 -5.48 25.92
C ALA A 52 42.44 -5.71 25.00
N LEU A 53 41.91 -4.62 24.42
CA LEU A 53 41.08 -4.64 23.22
C LEU A 53 41.98 -4.26 22.04
N VAL A 54 42.02 -5.12 21.03
CA VAL A 54 42.73 -4.91 19.78
C VAL A 54 42.07 -3.75 19.03
N GLU A 55 42.74 -2.60 18.99
CA GLU A 55 42.43 -1.49 18.09
C GLU A 55 42.54 -1.96 16.64
N ARG A 56 41.44 -1.86 15.89
CA ARG A 56 41.45 -2.01 14.44
C ARG A 56 41.76 -0.65 13.83
N SER A 57 42.96 -0.55 13.29
CA SER A 57 43.56 0.63 12.68
C SER A 57 42.73 1.17 11.50
N ASN A 58 42.30 2.43 11.63
CA ASN A 58 41.80 3.24 10.51
C ASN A 58 42.97 3.84 9.75
N LEU A 59 43.16 3.42 8.50
CA LEU A 59 44.01 4.13 7.54
C LEU A 59 43.13 5.06 6.71
N ASN A 60 43.21 6.36 7.01
CA ASN A 60 42.62 7.42 6.20
C ASN A 60 43.38 7.60 4.88
N GLY A 61 42.66 7.55 3.76
CA GLY A 61 43.04 8.14 2.48
C GLY A 61 41.85 8.96 1.97
N GLY A 62 42.04 10.28 1.86
CA GLY A 62 40.96 11.26 1.68
C GLY A 62 40.29 11.26 0.30
N GLY A 63 39.02 11.69 0.28
CA GLY A 63 38.27 11.99 -0.93
C GLY A 63 36.76 12.09 -0.71
N THR A 64 36.26 13.32 -0.53
CA THR A 64 34.88 13.79 -0.71
C THR A 64 33.73 13.15 0.09
N LYS A 65 33.13 13.97 0.98
CA LYS A 65 31.90 13.75 1.73
C LYS A 65 30.78 13.14 0.87
N LEU A 66 30.36 11.94 1.24
CA LEU A 66 28.98 11.47 1.13
C LEU A 66 28.61 10.96 2.52
N ASP A 67 27.77 11.71 3.24
CA ASP A 67 27.19 11.27 4.51
C ASP A 67 26.24 10.11 4.21
N MET A 68 26.78 8.88 4.19
CA MET A 68 26.02 7.65 4.04
C MET A 68 25.75 7.08 5.43
N VAL A 69 24.61 7.46 6.01
CA VAL A 69 24.12 6.91 7.27
C VAL A 69 23.50 5.54 6.99
N GLY A 70 24.08 4.48 7.56
CA GLY A 70 23.42 3.18 7.74
C GLY A 70 24.25 1.97 7.33
N SER A 71 24.92 1.34 8.31
CA SER A 71 25.64 0.05 8.28
C SER A 71 26.79 -0.09 7.26
N GLY A 72 28.03 -0.29 7.74
CA GLY A 72 29.28 -0.34 6.97
C GLY A 72 29.48 -1.54 6.02
N TRP A 73 28.40 -2.16 5.53
CA TRP A 73 28.43 -3.19 4.50
C TRP A 73 28.20 -2.56 3.13
N GLY A 74 28.94 -3.02 2.11
CA GLY A 74 28.77 -2.50 0.75
C GLY A 74 27.38 -2.81 0.20
N ILE A 75 26.72 -1.85 -0.46
CA ILE A 75 25.38 -1.98 -1.06
C ILE A 75 25.21 -3.27 -1.89
N LEU A 76 26.25 -3.66 -2.63
CA LEU A 76 26.29 -4.88 -3.46
C LEU A 76 26.15 -6.16 -2.65
N PHE A 77 26.67 -6.20 -1.42
CA PHE A 77 26.52 -7.34 -0.52
C PHE A 77 25.06 -7.49 -0.12
N VAL A 78 24.42 -6.38 0.29
CA VAL A 78 23.02 -6.35 0.69
C VAL A 78 22.10 -6.76 -0.47
N GLU A 79 22.38 -6.31 -1.69
CA GLU A 79 21.65 -6.70 -2.90
C GLU A 79 21.67 -8.21 -3.17
N LYS A 80 22.77 -8.89 -2.85
CA LYS A 80 22.87 -10.36 -2.97
C LYS A 80 22.23 -11.07 -1.78
N LEU A 81 22.25 -10.45 -0.61
CA LEU A 81 21.71 -11.02 0.61
C LEU A 81 20.18 -11.02 0.63
N VAL A 82 19.52 -9.97 0.13
CA VAL A 82 18.05 -9.85 0.12
C VAL A 82 17.34 -11.05 -0.52
N PRO A 83 17.70 -11.51 -1.74
CA PRO A 83 17.10 -12.71 -2.33
C PRO A 83 17.39 -13.97 -1.52
N ILE A 84 18.56 -14.07 -0.88
CA ILE A 84 18.92 -15.23 -0.05
C ILE A 84 18.02 -15.29 1.18
N ILE A 85 17.83 -14.17 1.88
CA ILE A 85 16.93 -14.10 3.04
C ILE A 85 15.51 -14.46 2.64
N ALA A 86 15.01 -13.89 1.54
CA ALA A 86 13.66 -14.20 1.04
C ALA A 86 13.50 -15.69 0.71
N ASN A 87 14.45 -16.30 0.01
CA ASN A 87 14.40 -17.72 -0.32
C ASN A 87 14.52 -18.61 0.93
N LEU A 88 15.40 -18.28 1.87
CA LEU A 88 15.52 -19.02 3.13
C LEU A 88 14.25 -18.93 3.96
N PHE A 89 13.64 -17.74 4.05
CA PHE A 89 12.36 -17.56 4.71
C PHE A 89 11.27 -18.42 4.06
N LEU A 90 11.16 -18.39 2.72
CA LEU A 90 10.21 -19.19 1.95
C LEU A 90 10.48 -20.70 1.95
N GLU A 91 11.62 -21.15 2.49
CA GLU A 91 11.96 -22.57 2.66
C GLU A 91 11.82 -23.04 4.12
N ALA A 92 11.80 -22.11 5.08
CA ALA A 92 11.74 -22.44 6.51
C ALA A 92 10.42 -23.17 6.88
N PRO A 93 10.36 -23.96 7.95
CA PRO A 93 9.08 -24.52 8.42
C PRO A 93 8.09 -23.41 8.86
N PRO A 94 6.77 -23.55 8.65
CA PRO A 94 5.78 -22.52 9.05
C PRO A 94 5.86 -22.13 10.53
N ASN A 95 6.14 -23.10 11.40
CA ASN A 95 6.31 -22.92 12.84
C ASN A 95 7.53 -22.04 13.22
N GLU A 96 8.49 -21.86 12.34
CA GLU A 96 9.63 -20.97 12.59
C GLU A 96 9.37 -19.59 11.96
N ARG A 97 8.76 -19.58 10.76
CA ARG A 97 8.45 -18.36 9.99
C ARG A 97 7.60 -17.36 10.75
N PHE A 98 6.54 -17.83 11.43
CA PHE A 98 5.57 -16.90 12.04
C PHE A 98 6.22 -15.96 13.06
N SER A 99 7.29 -16.41 13.73
CA SER A 99 7.99 -15.66 14.77
C SER A 99 8.92 -14.57 14.22
N VAL A 100 9.45 -14.77 13.01
CA VAL A 100 10.42 -13.88 12.34
C VAL A 100 9.81 -13.10 11.17
N SER A 101 8.56 -13.42 10.79
CA SER A 101 7.85 -12.77 9.68
C SER A 101 7.79 -11.24 9.82
N PRO A 102 7.50 -10.63 10.99
CA PRO A 102 7.50 -9.17 11.10
C PRO A 102 8.88 -8.57 10.81
N GLU A 103 9.95 -9.17 11.33
CA GLU A 103 11.33 -8.69 11.17
C GLU A 103 11.80 -8.81 9.71
N VAL A 104 11.41 -9.87 8.99
CA VAL A 104 11.69 -10.01 7.54
C VAL A 104 10.98 -8.94 6.73
N ILE A 105 9.68 -8.74 6.97
CA ILE A 105 8.87 -7.70 6.31
C ILE A 105 9.48 -6.31 6.54
N GLN A 106 9.83 -6.01 7.80
CA GLN A 106 10.47 -4.74 8.16
C GLN A 106 11.82 -4.55 7.47
N GLY A 107 12.68 -5.57 7.47
CA GLY A 107 14.00 -5.52 6.85
C GLY A 107 13.94 -5.31 5.33
N LEU A 108 13.02 -6.00 4.66
CA LEU A 108 12.75 -5.78 3.23
C LEU A 108 12.22 -4.37 2.98
N GLY A 109 11.30 -3.88 3.83
CA GLY A 109 10.78 -2.52 3.78
C GLY A 109 11.85 -1.44 3.88
N ARG A 110 12.80 -1.57 4.80
CA ARG A 110 13.95 -0.64 4.90
C ARG A 110 14.77 -0.61 3.62
N CYS A 111 14.99 -1.77 2.99
CA CYS A 111 15.71 -1.86 1.73
C CYS A 111 14.90 -1.27 0.56
N MET A 112 13.57 -1.47 0.51
CA MET A 112 12.68 -0.82 -0.46
C MET A 112 12.72 0.71 -0.34
N ASN A 113 12.82 1.23 0.88
CA ASN A 113 12.87 2.68 1.13
C ASN A 113 14.15 3.35 0.62
N THR A 114 15.21 2.59 0.30
CA THR A 114 16.41 3.14 -0.35
C THR A 114 16.10 3.79 -1.69
N ARG A 115 14.94 3.51 -2.30
CA ARG A 115 14.41 4.23 -3.45
C ARG A 115 14.41 5.75 -3.26
N ARG A 116 14.17 6.24 -2.03
CA ARG A 116 14.08 7.69 -1.74
C ARG A 116 15.42 8.39 -1.88
N ASP A 117 16.49 7.74 -1.44
CA ASP A 117 17.84 8.31 -1.39
C ASP A 117 18.68 7.90 -2.60
N ASN A 118 18.44 6.71 -3.14
CA ASN A 118 19.10 6.14 -4.30
C ASN A 118 18.08 5.51 -5.29
N PRO A 119 17.28 6.32 -6.00
CA PRO A 119 16.26 5.82 -6.93
C PRO A 119 16.85 5.02 -8.10
N ARG A 120 18.12 5.26 -8.46
CA ARG A 120 18.83 4.51 -9.51
C ARG A 120 19.35 3.16 -9.03
N GLY A 121 19.57 2.98 -7.73
CA GLY A 121 20.09 1.76 -7.14
C GLY A 121 19.17 0.55 -7.39
N THR A 122 19.76 -0.64 -7.50
CA THR A 122 19.02 -1.88 -7.73
C THR A 122 18.43 -2.49 -6.48
N LEU A 123 18.95 -2.15 -5.30
CA LEU A 123 18.49 -2.69 -4.01
C LEU A 123 16.98 -2.57 -3.81
N TRP A 124 16.38 -1.39 -4.00
CA TRP A 124 14.95 -1.22 -3.76
C TRP A 124 14.08 -2.11 -4.68
N ARG A 125 14.53 -2.35 -5.92
CA ARG A 125 13.83 -3.21 -6.88
C ARG A 125 13.85 -4.66 -6.42
N ILE A 126 15.06 -5.15 -6.12
CA ILE A 126 15.29 -6.51 -5.62
C ILE A 126 14.49 -6.73 -4.33
N SER A 127 14.44 -5.74 -3.44
CA SER A 127 13.68 -5.81 -2.21
C SER A 127 12.17 -5.78 -2.42
N ALA A 128 11.66 -4.99 -3.38
CA ALA A 128 10.23 -4.98 -3.71
C ALA A 128 9.77 -6.31 -4.31
N GLU A 129 10.57 -6.91 -5.20
CA GLU A 129 10.31 -8.25 -5.75
C GLU A 129 10.32 -9.33 -4.65
N SER A 130 11.33 -9.32 -3.79
CA SER A 130 11.41 -10.23 -2.64
C SER A 130 10.26 -10.03 -1.66
N PHE A 131 9.88 -8.77 -1.38
CA PHE A 131 8.76 -8.43 -0.52
C PHE A 131 7.45 -8.99 -1.06
N ASN A 132 7.13 -8.74 -2.34
CA ASN A 132 5.94 -9.28 -3.00
C ASN A 132 5.84 -10.80 -2.84
N ARG A 133 6.95 -11.51 -3.08
CA ARG A 133 7.00 -12.98 -2.92
C ARG A 133 6.74 -13.42 -1.48
N VAL A 134 7.41 -12.80 -0.51
CA VAL A 134 7.31 -13.16 0.91
C VAL A 134 5.91 -12.87 1.45
N VAL A 135 5.39 -11.66 1.22
CA VAL A 135 4.10 -11.25 1.77
C VAL A 135 2.94 -12.05 1.16
N THR A 136 3.01 -12.37 -0.13
CA THR A 136 1.98 -13.17 -0.82
C THR A 136 1.93 -14.59 -0.26
N ASP A 137 3.08 -15.21 -0.04
CA ASP A 137 3.16 -16.55 0.56
C ASP A 137 2.56 -16.54 1.98
N GLU A 138 2.97 -15.59 2.82
CA GLU A 138 2.51 -15.50 4.22
C GLU A 138 1.01 -15.20 4.36
N VAL A 139 0.41 -14.42 3.44
CA VAL A 139 -1.04 -14.15 3.49
C VAL A 139 -1.86 -15.36 2.99
N ARG A 140 -1.33 -16.12 2.03
CA ARG A 140 -2.03 -17.27 1.45
C ARG A 140 -1.96 -18.53 2.32
N GLN A 141 -0.97 -18.67 3.19
CA GLN A 141 -0.83 -19.83 4.07
C GLN A 141 -2.05 -20.01 4.99
N ASP A 142 -2.56 -21.25 5.08
CA ASP A 142 -3.57 -21.66 6.05
C ASP A 142 -2.87 -22.15 7.32
N ASN A 143 -2.84 -21.32 8.36
CA ASN A 143 -2.11 -21.56 9.62
C ASN A 143 -2.82 -22.57 10.53
N VAL A 144 -3.13 -23.76 10.03
CA VAL A 144 -3.86 -24.81 10.76
C VAL A 144 -3.00 -25.44 11.87
N ASP A 145 -1.68 -25.41 11.74
CA ASP A 145 -0.75 -26.16 12.59
C ASP A 145 -0.11 -25.37 13.75
N CYS A 146 -0.27 -24.04 13.81
CA CYS A 146 0.41 -23.19 14.79
C CYS A 146 -0.33 -23.07 16.15
N ARG A 147 -1.05 -24.12 16.54
CA ARG A 147 -2.05 -24.12 17.65
C ARG A 147 -1.47 -24.29 19.05
N SER A 148 -0.16 -24.48 19.23
CA SER A 148 0.42 -24.72 20.55
C SER A 148 0.49 -23.48 21.44
N ASP A 149 0.57 -22.26 20.87
CA ASP A 149 0.51 -20.99 21.59
C ASP A 149 -0.27 -19.92 20.80
N VAL A 150 -1.59 -19.91 21.03
CA VAL A 150 -2.54 -19.01 20.34
C VAL A 150 -2.24 -17.53 20.61
N ASN A 151 -1.72 -17.18 21.79
CA ASN A 151 -1.47 -15.79 22.17
C ASN A 151 -0.22 -15.24 21.48
N SER A 152 0.87 -16.02 21.46
CA SER A 152 2.08 -15.65 20.73
C SER A 152 1.81 -15.53 19.22
N TYR A 153 1.05 -16.47 18.65
CA TYR A 153 0.63 -16.40 17.24
C TYR A 153 -0.16 -15.12 16.93
N LYS A 154 -1.19 -14.78 17.73
CA LYS A 154 -1.98 -13.56 17.54
C LYS A 154 -1.13 -12.29 17.61
N LEU A 155 -0.24 -12.20 18.59
CA LEU A 155 0.66 -11.05 18.74
C LEU A 155 1.62 -10.94 17.54
N SER A 156 2.18 -12.06 17.07
CA SER A 156 3.05 -12.06 15.90
C SER A 156 2.31 -11.65 14.63
N ARG A 157 1.08 -12.15 14.42
CA ARG A 157 0.23 -11.75 13.30
C ARG A 157 -0.14 -10.27 13.33
N ALA A 158 -0.46 -9.72 14.49
CA ALA A 158 -0.72 -8.29 14.63
C ALA A 158 0.51 -7.45 14.28
N ARG A 159 1.71 -7.88 14.73
CA ARG A 159 2.98 -7.23 14.35
C ARG A 159 3.26 -7.34 12.86
N PHE A 160 3.08 -8.53 12.26
CA PHE A 160 3.23 -8.74 10.82
C PHE A 160 2.36 -7.77 10.03
N TRP A 161 1.06 -7.69 10.34
CA TRP A 161 0.14 -6.80 9.65
C TRP A 161 0.51 -5.32 9.80
N LYS A 162 0.97 -4.93 11.00
CA LYS A 162 1.48 -3.58 11.23
C LYS A 162 2.68 -3.27 10.33
N GLU A 163 3.68 -4.15 10.28
CA GLU A 163 4.87 -3.94 9.45
C GLU A 163 4.50 -3.91 7.96
N VAL A 164 3.57 -4.76 7.49
CA VAL A 164 3.07 -4.72 6.11
C VAL A 164 2.46 -3.35 5.78
N ALA A 165 1.65 -2.78 6.68
CA ALA A 165 1.09 -1.44 6.50
C ALA A 165 2.18 -0.36 6.50
N ASP A 166 3.13 -0.42 7.42
CA ASP A 166 4.23 0.54 7.50
C ASP A 166 5.08 0.52 6.22
N VAL A 167 5.33 -0.66 5.62
CA VAL A 167 6.04 -0.78 4.33
C VAL A 167 5.26 -0.15 3.18
N TYR A 168 3.97 -0.46 3.04
CA TYR A 168 3.16 0.11 1.95
C TYR A 168 3.01 1.62 2.07
N GLU A 169 2.72 2.14 3.27
CA GLU A 169 2.64 3.59 3.51
C GLU A 169 3.96 4.28 3.17
N THR A 170 5.09 3.72 3.61
CA THR A 170 6.39 4.35 3.38
C THR A 170 6.81 4.27 1.91
N PHE A 171 6.64 3.11 1.27
CA PHE A 171 7.08 2.86 -0.10
C PHE A 171 6.17 3.52 -1.14
N LEU A 172 4.84 3.36 -1.02
CA LEU A 172 3.91 3.88 -2.01
C LEU A 172 3.67 5.39 -1.82
N VAL A 173 3.41 5.86 -0.60
CA VAL A 173 3.08 7.28 -0.40
C VAL A 173 4.32 8.16 -0.51
N GLY A 174 5.45 7.72 0.04
CA GLY A 174 6.65 8.57 0.12
C GLY A 174 7.58 8.56 -1.09
N SER A 175 7.22 7.89 -2.19
CA SER A 175 8.06 7.82 -3.40
C SER A 175 7.65 8.81 -4.50
N CYS A 176 6.56 9.55 -4.34
CA CYS A 176 6.05 10.43 -5.38
C CYS A 176 6.50 11.88 -5.26
N GLY A 177 6.98 12.43 -6.37
CA GLY A 177 7.17 13.88 -6.53
C GLY A 177 8.62 14.38 -6.59
N ARG A 178 9.64 13.51 -6.65
CA ARG A 178 10.98 14.00 -6.99
C ARG A 178 11.17 14.04 -8.49
N VAL A 179 11.45 15.23 -9.00
CA VAL A 179 11.96 15.47 -10.35
C VAL A 179 13.18 14.57 -10.54
N LEU A 180 13.09 13.64 -11.50
CA LEU A 180 14.25 12.86 -11.92
C LEU A 180 15.32 13.86 -12.38
N SER A 181 16.50 13.78 -11.75
CA SER A 181 17.68 14.57 -12.11
C SER A 181 17.90 14.60 -13.63
N SER A 182 18.51 15.68 -14.14
CA SER A 182 18.71 16.05 -15.57
C SER A 182 19.28 14.95 -16.48
N ASP A 183 19.82 13.87 -15.93
CA ASP A 183 20.25 12.70 -16.69
C ASP A 183 19.06 11.77 -16.92
N VAL A 184 18.47 11.81 -18.11
CA VAL A 184 17.32 10.97 -18.47
C VAL A 184 17.73 9.49 -18.38
N PRO A 185 17.14 8.68 -17.47
CA PRO A 185 17.35 7.23 -17.48
C PRO A 185 16.86 6.66 -18.81
N SER A 186 17.46 5.58 -19.31
CA SER A 186 16.96 4.95 -20.54
C SER A 186 15.49 4.54 -20.37
N ALA A 187 14.69 4.68 -21.43
CA ALA A 187 13.27 4.36 -21.41
C ALA A 187 12.97 2.96 -20.86
N GLU A 188 13.84 1.98 -21.12
CA GLU A 188 13.73 0.60 -20.61
C GLU A 188 13.74 0.51 -19.07
N TYR A 189 14.59 1.29 -18.39
CA TYR A 189 14.63 1.30 -16.92
C TYR A 189 13.37 1.93 -16.32
N ILE A 190 12.85 2.98 -16.96
CA ILE A 190 11.61 3.64 -16.51
C ILE A 190 10.42 2.69 -16.66
N THR A 191 10.31 1.99 -17.80
CA THR A 191 9.23 1.01 -18.01
C THR A 191 9.33 -0.18 -17.04
N ALA A 192 10.54 -0.66 -16.73
CA ALA A 192 10.72 -1.71 -15.74
C ALA A 192 10.31 -1.26 -14.33
N ASP A 193 10.64 -0.02 -13.95
CA ASP A 193 10.24 0.55 -12.66
C ASP A 193 8.72 0.70 -12.56
N GLU A 194 8.08 1.23 -13.61
CA GLU A 194 6.62 1.33 -13.70
C GLU A 194 5.94 -0.05 -13.59
N ALA A 195 6.48 -1.05 -14.29
CA ALA A 195 5.95 -2.42 -14.22
C ALA A 195 6.08 -3.02 -12.82
N LEU A 196 7.19 -2.75 -12.12
CA LEU A 196 7.39 -3.20 -10.76
C LEU A 196 6.45 -2.49 -9.77
N GLU A 197 6.27 -1.18 -9.90
CA GLU A 197 5.28 -0.44 -9.10
C GLU A 197 3.87 -0.99 -9.28
N MET A 198 3.48 -1.27 -10.54
CA MET A 198 2.20 -1.88 -10.86
C MET A 198 2.07 -3.30 -10.30
N SER A 199 3.17 -4.08 -10.28
CA SER A 199 3.19 -5.39 -9.64
C SER A 199 3.00 -5.27 -8.12
N VAL A 200 3.67 -4.34 -7.46
CA VAL A 200 3.48 -4.06 -6.01
C VAL A 200 2.04 -3.65 -5.72
N LEU A 201 1.43 -2.78 -6.55
CA LEU A 201 0.02 -2.40 -6.40
C LEU A 201 -0.93 -3.59 -6.61
N THR A 202 -0.62 -4.46 -7.56
CA THR A 202 -1.44 -5.67 -7.82
C THR A 202 -1.39 -6.60 -6.61
N VAL A 203 -0.21 -6.90 -6.07
CA VAL A 203 -0.06 -7.69 -4.84
C VAL A 203 -0.79 -7.02 -3.68
N PHE A 204 -0.64 -5.70 -3.53
CA PHE A 204 -1.31 -4.94 -2.48
C PHE A 204 -2.84 -5.08 -2.53
N GLY A 205 -3.43 -4.97 -3.71
CA GLY A 205 -4.88 -5.11 -3.87
C GLY A 205 -5.35 -6.56 -3.78
N ASP A 206 -4.80 -7.41 -4.63
CA ASP A 206 -5.31 -8.75 -4.87
C ASP A 206 -4.89 -9.76 -3.81
N ASP A 207 -3.65 -9.69 -3.32
CA ASP A 207 -3.13 -10.66 -2.35
C ASP A 207 -3.24 -10.16 -0.92
N ILE A 208 -3.06 -8.87 -0.67
CA ILE A 208 -3.12 -8.32 0.68
C ILE A 208 -4.55 -7.95 1.06
N LEU A 209 -5.16 -6.99 0.37
CA LEU A 209 -6.46 -6.45 0.78
C LEU A 209 -7.61 -7.44 0.57
N LYS A 210 -7.62 -8.24 -0.51
CA LYS A 210 -8.70 -9.22 -0.77
C LYS A 210 -8.54 -10.53 -0.01
N LEU A 211 -7.32 -11.00 0.24
CA LEU A 211 -7.08 -12.31 0.87
C LEU A 211 -6.63 -12.23 2.33
N GLN A 212 -6.53 -11.04 2.93
CA GLN A 212 -6.14 -10.90 4.34
C GLN A 212 -6.92 -11.83 5.26
N LYS A 213 -6.25 -12.43 6.23
CA LYS A 213 -6.85 -13.21 7.32
C LYS A 213 -6.32 -12.66 8.64
N ASP A 214 -7.21 -12.46 9.60
CA ASP A 214 -6.88 -11.99 10.95
C ASP A 214 -6.18 -10.62 11.00
N ALA A 215 -6.36 -9.76 9.97
CA ALA A 215 -5.85 -8.39 10.05
C ALA A 215 -6.69 -7.56 11.03
N PRO A 216 -6.08 -6.84 11.99
CA PRO A 216 -6.81 -5.89 12.81
C PRO A 216 -7.52 -4.85 11.95
N VAL A 217 -8.74 -4.48 12.30
CA VAL A 217 -9.56 -3.54 11.52
C VAL A 217 -8.87 -2.18 11.37
N GLU A 218 -8.13 -1.74 12.38
CA GLU A 218 -7.35 -0.50 12.35
C GLU A 218 -6.23 -0.56 11.29
N VAL A 219 -5.60 -1.73 11.13
CA VAL A 219 -4.57 -1.95 10.10
C VAL A 219 -5.22 -2.00 8.72
N LEU A 220 -6.35 -2.67 8.58
CA LEU A 220 -7.10 -2.70 7.33
C LEU A 220 -7.49 -1.29 6.88
N GLN A 221 -8.00 -0.47 7.80
CA GLN A 221 -8.32 0.94 7.53
C GLN A 221 -7.08 1.74 7.11
N ARG A 222 -5.93 1.53 7.75
CA ARG A 222 -4.66 2.15 7.34
C ARG A 222 -4.26 1.77 5.92
N LEU A 223 -4.34 0.49 5.57
CA LEU A 223 -4.00 0.01 4.22
C LEU A 223 -4.94 0.63 3.17
N VAL A 224 -6.25 0.61 3.39
CA VAL A 224 -7.21 1.22 2.46
C VAL A 224 -6.98 2.74 2.34
N ASN A 225 -6.68 3.43 3.44
CA ASN A 225 -6.30 4.84 3.42
C ASN A 225 -5.00 5.07 2.63
N CYS A 226 -4.00 4.19 2.74
CA CYS A 226 -2.77 4.27 1.95
C CYS A 226 -3.07 4.19 0.45
N LEU A 227 -3.98 3.28 0.04
CA LEU A 227 -4.43 3.17 -1.35
C LEU A 227 -5.15 4.45 -1.81
N ASP A 228 -6.03 5.00 -0.97
CA ASP A 228 -6.73 6.26 -1.23
C ASP A 228 -5.78 7.46 -1.39
N HIS A 229 -4.73 7.55 -0.55
CA HIS A 229 -3.70 8.58 -0.68
C HIS A 229 -2.98 8.46 -2.04
N CYS A 230 -2.70 7.23 -2.50
CA CYS A 230 -2.09 7.01 -3.80
C CYS A 230 -3.03 7.37 -4.96
N ALA A 231 -4.33 7.08 -4.84
CA ALA A 231 -5.36 7.47 -5.81
C ALA A 231 -5.60 8.98 -5.84
N SER A 232 -5.24 9.71 -4.77
CA SER A 232 -5.45 11.15 -4.64
C SER A 232 -4.41 12.03 -5.30
N ARG A 233 -3.33 11.46 -5.85
CA ARG A 233 -2.16 12.23 -6.30
C ARG A 233 -2.53 13.26 -7.36
N THR A 234 -3.33 12.85 -8.32
CA THR A 234 -3.90 13.73 -9.36
C THR A 234 -4.85 14.76 -8.74
N GLY A 235 -5.78 14.32 -7.87
CA GLY A 235 -6.70 15.20 -7.11
C GLY A 235 -6.01 16.30 -6.30
N SER A 236 -4.83 16.03 -5.74
CA SER A 236 -4.13 16.95 -4.82
C SER A 236 -3.44 18.14 -5.50
N LEU A 237 -3.31 18.12 -6.84
CA LEU A 237 -2.64 19.18 -7.58
C LEU A 237 -3.62 20.22 -8.11
N PRO A 238 -3.27 21.51 -8.12
CA PRO A 238 -4.07 22.54 -8.80
C PRO A 238 -4.28 22.26 -10.29
N VAL A 239 -5.39 22.72 -10.85
CA VAL A 239 -5.73 22.55 -12.28
C VAL A 239 -4.64 23.09 -13.22
N GLN A 240 -3.92 24.14 -12.80
CA GLN A 240 -2.85 24.75 -13.60
C GLN A 240 -1.59 23.88 -13.70
N THR A 241 -1.37 22.98 -12.74
CA THR A 241 -0.11 22.20 -12.64
C THR A 241 -0.31 20.70 -12.81
N VAL A 242 -1.54 20.19 -12.64
CA VAL A 242 -1.82 18.75 -12.79
C VAL A 242 -1.44 18.20 -14.17
N GLY A 243 -1.54 19.03 -15.22
CA GLY A 243 -1.11 18.65 -16.58
C GLY A 243 0.41 18.48 -16.75
N LEU A 244 1.22 18.92 -15.77
CA LEU A 244 2.68 18.75 -15.76
C LEU A 244 3.11 17.47 -15.02
N LEU A 245 2.16 16.75 -14.41
CA LEU A 245 2.46 15.51 -13.70
C LEU A 245 3.01 14.47 -14.71
N PRO A 246 4.10 13.77 -14.37
CA PRO A 246 4.59 12.68 -15.22
C PRO A 246 3.48 11.65 -15.48
N LEU A 247 3.37 11.20 -16.74
CA LEU A 247 2.31 10.29 -17.19
C LEU A 247 2.22 9.00 -16.35
N HIS A 248 3.36 8.48 -15.87
CA HIS A 248 3.36 7.28 -15.02
C HIS A 248 2.69 7.52 -13.67
N CYS A 249 2.84 8.70 -13.08
CA CYS A 249 2.20 9.05 -11.82
C CYS A 249 0.68 9.10 -11.96
N SER A 250 0.16 9.66 -13.07
CA SER A 250 -1.28 9.68 -13.32
C SER A 250 -1.82 8.27 -13.57
N ARG A 251 -1.13 7.45 -14.38
CA ARG A 251 -1.51 6.03 -14.61
C ARG A 251 -1.51 5.21 -13.32
N PHE A 252 -0.51 5.40 -12.47
CA PHE A 252 -0.45 4.73 -11.17
C PHE A 252 -1.61 5.18 -10.26
N SER A 253 -1.85 6.49 -10.16
CA SER A 253 -2.98 7.07 -9.38
C SER A 253 -4.33 6.49 -9.84
N LEU A 254 -4.54 6.43 -11.16
CA LEU A 254 -5.74 5.86 -11.76
C LEU A 254 -5.88 4.36 -11.44
N SER A 255 -4.77 3.63 -11.46
CA SER A 255 -4.75 2.20 -11.12
C SER A 255 -5.09 1.97 -9.64
N CYS A 256 -4.63 2.85 -8.74
CA CYS A 256 -5.02 2.80 -7.33
C CYS A 256 -6.52 3.03 -7.16
N LEU A 257 -7.09 3.98 -7.90
CA LEU A 257 -8.52 4.25 -7.89
C LEU A 257 -9.33 3.05 -8.39
N GLN A 258 -8.93 2.45 -9.52
CA GLN A 258 -9.54 1.24 -10.06
C GLN A 258 -9.45 0.06 -9.07
N MET A 259 -8.32 -0.06 -8.35
CA MET A 259 -8.18 -1.06 -7.31
C MET A 259 -9.20 -0.85 -6.18
N MET A 260 -9.44 0.39 -5.73
CA MET A 260 -10.48 0.66 -4.72
C MET A 260 -11.87 0.23 -5.18
N PHE A 261 -12.23 0.45 -6.44
CA PHE A 261 -13.47 -0.09 -7.02
C PHE A 261 -13.48 -1.62 -7.00
N SER A 262 -12.37 -2.25 -7.36
CA SER A 262 -12.24 -3.71 -7.32
C SER A 262 -12.39 -4.29 -5.92
N LEU A 263 -11.95 -3.59 -4.87
CA LEU A 263 -12.12 -4.03 -3.48
C LEU A 263 -13.59 -3.99 -3.00
N CYS A 264 -14.39 -3.09 -3.56
CA CYS A 264 -15.80 -2.95 -3.23
C CYS A 264 -16.72 -3.84 -4.09
N SER A 265 -16.20 -4.39 -5.19
CA SER A 265 -16.99 -5.14 -6.16
C SER A 265 -17.32 -6.55 -5.68
N CYS A 266 -18.61 -6.89 -5.70
CA CYS A 266 -19.12 -8.23 -5.50
C CYS A 266 -19.32 -8.93 -6.86
N ILE A 267 -18.43 -9.86 -7.21
CA ILE A 267 -18.60 -10.73 -8.38
C ILE A 267 -19.39 -11.96 -7.92
N GLY A 268 -20.57 -12.17 -8.51
CA GLY A 268 -21.60 -13.12 -8.04
C GLY A 268 -21.26 -14.62 -8.06
N ASN A 269 -19.99 -15.02 -8.10
CA ASN A 269 -19.56 -16.41 -8.00
C ASN A 269 -18.44 -16.55 -6.96
N ALA A 270 -18.61 -17.53 -6.07
CA ALA A 270 -17.75 -17.94 -4.97
C ALA A 270 -18.03 -17.23 -3.64
N THR A 271 -18.34 -18.06 -2.64
CA THR A 271 -18.22 -17.79 -1.19
C THR A 271 -17.27 -16.63 -0.92
N LEU A 272 -17.82 -15.43 -0.72
CA LEU A 272 -17.09 -14.28 -0.21
C LEU A 272 -16.46 -14.72 1.11
N CYS A 273 -15.13 -14.81 1.14
CA CYS A 273 -14.42 -14.97 2.39
C CYS A 273 -14.83 -13.80 3.29
N ALA A 274 -15.14 -14.05 4.57
CA ALA A 274 -15.52 -13.00 5.52
C ALA A 274 -14.55 -11.80 5.50
N ALA A 275 -13.27 -12.07 5.23
CA ALA A 275 -12.24 -11.05 5.02
C ALA A 275 -12.49 -10.09 3.86
N ALA A 276 -12.92 -10.60 2.70
CA ALA A 276 -13.24 -9.77 1.54
C ALA A 276 -14.45 -8.86 1.83
N SER A 277 -15.42 -9.35 2.62
CA SER A 277 -16.55 -8.55 3.08
C SER A 277 -16.11 -7.42 4.03
N GLU A 278 -15.21 -7.67 4.98
CA GLU A 278 -14.69 -6.61 5.87
C GLU A 278 -13.89 -5.55 5.10
N THR A 279 -13.05 -5.97 4.16
CA THR A 279 -12.34 -5.03 3.27
C THR A 279 -13.31 -4.18 2.46
N SER A 280 -14.36 -4.78 1.89
CA SER A 280 -15.42 -4.07 1.15
C SER A 280 -16.11 -3.01 2.02
N LYS A 281 -16.50 -3.36 3.26
CA LYS A 281 -17.15 -2.44 4.21
C LYS A 281 -16.29 -1.22 4.54
N VAL A 282 -15.00 -1.43 4.79
CA VAL A 282 -14.08 -0.32 5.06
C VAL A 282 -13.87 0.52 3.80
N SER A 283 -13.69 -0.13 2.65
CA SER A 283 -13.34 0.50 1.38
C SER A 283 -14.46 1.35 0.78
N ILE A 284 -15.72 0.91 0.87
CA ILE A 284 -16.82 1.59 0.18
C ILE A 284 -17.05 3.02 0.70
N SER A 285 -16.92 3.23 2.01
CA SER A 285 -17.08 4.57 2.61
C SER A 285 -15.99 5.55 2.13
N ILE A 286 -14.74 5.08 2.05
CA ILE A 286 -13.59 5.84 1.58
C ILE A 286 -13.73 6.12 0.08
N LEU A 287 -14.11 5.10 -0.69
CA LEU A 287 -14.32 5.21 -2.14
C LEU A 287 -15.41 6.23 -2.48
N MET A 288 -16.55 6.23 -1.78
CA MET A 288 -17.62 7.20 -2.05
C MET A 288 -17.16 8.63 -1.79
N LYS A 289 -16.46 8.87 -0.67
CA LYS A 289 -15.88 10.18 -0.37
C LYS A 289 -14.88 10.61 -1.44
N ARG A 290 -14.04 9.68 -1.93
CA ARG A 290 -13.09 9.95 -3.01
C ARG A 290 -13.81 10.30 -4.32
N CYS A 291 -14.86 9.57 -4.67
CA CYS A 291 -15.66 9.86 -5.86
C CYS A 291 -16.29 11.25 -5.77
N GLU A 292 -16.89 11.60 -4.62
CA GLU A 292 -17.45 12.92 -4.38
C GLU A 292 -16.39 14.03 -4.56
N VAL A 293 -15.19 13.85 -3.99
CA VAL A 293 -14.07 14.80 -4.15
C VAL A 293 -13.64 14.93 -5.61
N ILE A 294 -13.45 13.82 -6.34
CA ILE A 294 -13.02 13.87 -7.76
C ILE A 294 -14.06 14.59 -8.62
N LEU A 295 -15.34 14.22 -8.46
CA LEU A 295 -16.43 14.77 -9.26
C LEU A 295 -16.67 16.25 -8.93
N GLY A 296 -16.61 16.62 -7.65
CA GLY A 296 -16.71 18.02 -7.21
C GLY A 296 -15.52 18.86 -7.69
N GLN A 297 -14.30 18.33 -7.61
CA GLN A 297 -13.10 19.01 -8.10
C GLN A 297 -13.16 19.22 -9.62
N PHE A 298 -13.62 18.23 -10.38
CA PHE A 298 -13.82 18.35 -11.81
C PHE A 298 -14.77 19.50 -12.15
N LEU A 299 -15.90 19.58 -11.45
CA LEU A 299 -16.89 20.65 -11.67
C LEU A 299 -16.31 22.03 -11.30
N ALA A 300 -15.60 22.13 -10.18
CA ALA A 300 -14.93 23.36 -9.76
C ALA A 300 -13.89 23.82 -10.80
N ASP A 301 -13.01 22.91 -11.23
CA ASP A 301 -11.99 23.17 -12.25
C ASP A 301 -12.65 23.59 -13.58
N GLU A 302 -13.76 22.94 -13.97
CA GLU A 302 -14.50 23.27 -15.19
C GLU A 302 -15.08 24.69 -15.13
N ASN A 303 -15.61 25.10 -13.98
CA ASN A 303 -16.15 26.44 -13.79
C ASN A 303 -15.05 27.52 -13.76
N ASP A 304 -13.95 27.25 -13.06
CA ASP A 304 -12.82 28.17 -12.90
C ASP A 304 -12.12 28.46 -14.23
N LEU A 305 -11.98 27.45 -15.08
CA LEU A 305 -11.32 27.59 -16.39
C LEU A 305 -12.19 28.30 -17.43
N GLY A 306 -13.51 28.42 -17.22
CA GLY A 306 -14.41 28.89 -18.28
C GLY A 306 -14.14 28.11 -19.57
N GLU A 307 -14.24 28.72 -20.75
CA GLU A 307 -14.10 28.06 -22.08
C GLU A 307 -12.75 27.35 -22.36
N HIS A 308 -11.78 27.39 -21.45
CA HIS A 308 -10.54 26.65 -21.60
C HIS A 308 -10.72 25.14 -21.34
N PRO A 309 -10.02 24.28 -22.11
CA PRO A 309 -10.11 22.84 -21.93
C PRO A 309 -9.46 22.41 -20.61
N LEU A 310 -10.08 21.42 -19.96
CA LEU A 310 -9.51 20.77 -18.79
C LEU A 310 -8.26 19.94 -19.15
N PRO A 311 -7.28 19.83 -18.24
CA PRO A 311 -6.17 18.88 -18.41
C PRO A 311 -6.69 17.46 -18.62
N SER A 312 -6.09 16.71 -19.56
CA SER A 312 -6.54 15.34 -19.89
C SER A 312 -6.60 14.42 -18.67
N VAL A 313 -5.65 14.58 -17.74
CA VAL A 313 -5.60 13.82 -16.47
C VAL A 313 -6.89 13.99 -15.64
N ARG A 314 -7.48 15.20 -15.61
CA ARG A 314 -8.76 15.45 -14.92
C ARG A 314 -9.91 14.73 -15.62
N VAL A 315 -9.97 14.87 -16.93
CA VAL A 315 -11.02 14.27 -17.76
C VAL A 315 -10.98 12.74 -17.67
N GLU A 316 -9.78 12.14 -17.78
CA GLU A 316 -9.56 10.69 -17.67
C GLU A 316 -9.93 10.15 -16.28
N GLU A 317 -9.54 10.85 -15.21
CA GLU A 317 -9.88 10.51 -13.83
C GLU A 317 -11.41 10.50 -13.63
N THR A 318 -12.10 11.56 -14.07
CA THR A 318 -13.57 11.68 -13.99
C THR A 318 -14.28 10.61 -14.83
N ILE A 319 -13.84 10.39 -16.07
CA ILE A 319 -14.41 9.34 -16.93
C ILE A 319 -14.25 7.96 -16.28
N CYS A 320 -13.08 7.68 -15.70
CA CYS A 320 -12.84 6.42 -15.00
C CYS A 320 -13.80 6.25 -13.81
N VAL A 321 -13.94 7.26 -12.96
CA VAL A 321 -14.89 7.22 -11.82
C VAL A 321 -16.29 6.91 -12.30
N LEU A 322 -16.80 7.63 -13.30
CA LEU A 322 -18.18 7.46 -13.77
C LEU A 322 -18.40 6.07 -14.41
N GLN A 323 -17.42 5.55 -15.14
CA GLN A 323 -17.48 4.21 -15.72
C GLN A 323 -17.45 3.11 -14.64
N GLU A 324 -16.55 3.24 -13.67
CA GLU A 324 -16.43 2.26 -12.59
C GLU A 324 -17.67 2.29 -11.68
N LEU A 325 -18.22 3.46 -11.37
CA LEU A 325 -19.49 3.58 -10.65
C LEU A 325 -20.65 2.87 -11.36
N ALA A 326 -20.69 2.91 -12.70
CA ALA A 326 -21.72 2.24 -13.50
C ALA A 326 -21.58 0.70 -13.46
N ARG A 327 -20.35 0.19 -13.36
CA ARG A 327 -20.03 -1.25 -13.31
C ARG A 327 -20.10 -1.81 -11.89
N LEU A 328 -19.86 -0.98 -10.89
CA LEU A 328 -19.77 -1.40 -9.50
C LEU A 328 -21.10 -1.99 -9.04
N ILE A 329 -20.99 -3.19 -8.46
CA ILE A 329 -22.06 -3.85 -7.72
C ILE A 329 -21.47 -4.18 -6.36
N ILE A 330 -22.11 -3.73 -5.29
CA ILE A 330 -21.65 -3.94 -3.91
C ILE A 330 -22.48 -5.01 -3.21
N ASP A 331 -21.88 -5.64 -2.19
CA ASP A 331 -22.59 -6.55 -1.30
C ASP A 331 -23.51 -5.79 -0.34
N ILE A 332 -24.48 -6.49 0.25
CA ILE A 332 -25.47 -5.88 1.14
C ILE A 332 -24.85 -5.32 2.43
N ASP A 333 -23.80 -5.96 2.95
CA ASP A 333 -23.17 -5.49 4.19
C ASP A 333 -22.39 -4.20 3.95
N ALA A 334 -21.67 -4.10 2.82
CA ALA A 334 -21.04 -2.87 2.38
C ALA A 334 -22.09 -1.78 2.09
N ALA A 335 -23.20 -2.11 1.42
CA ALA A 335 -24.29 -1.16 1.18
C ALA A 335 -24.86 -0.55 2.48
N ASN A 336 -24.96 -1.36 3.55
CA ASN A 336 -25.47 -0.90 4.84
C ASN A 336 -24.57 0.13 5.52
N THR A 337 -23.27 0.14 5.22
CA THR A 337 -22.32 1.14 5.75
C THR A 337 -22.46 2.52 5.11
N LEU A 338 -23.13 2.59 3.95
CA LEU A 338 -23.30 3.85 3.22
C LEU A 338 -24.21 4.82 3.97
N ASN A 339 -23.81 6.09 3.95
CA ASN A 339 -24.59 7.20 4.48
C ASN A 339 -25.65 7.65 3.45
N ILE A 340 -26.65 6.79 3.21
CA ILE A 340 -27.78 7.10 2.34
C ILE A 340 -28.93 7.67 3.20
N PRO A 341 -29.60 8.74 2.76
CA PRO A 341 -30.77 9.28 3.45
C PRO A 341 -31.84 8.21 3.75
N PRO A 342 -32.48 8.23 4.94
CA PRO A 342 -33.40 7.16 5.37
C PRO A 342 -34.55 6.90 4.40
N TYR A 343 -35.08 7.95 3.77
CA TYR A 343 -36.17 7.83 2.80
C TYR A 343 -35.75 7.07 1.53
N LEU A 344 -34.50 7.22 1.09
CA LEU A 344 -33.95 6.44 -0.04
C LEU A 344 -33.64 5.01 0.39
N LYS A 345 -33.17 4.78 1.62
CA LYS A 345 -33.02 3.42 2.17
C LYS A 345 -34.35 2.67 2.24
N GLN A 346 -35.44 3.37 2.60
CA GLN A 346 -36.78 2.79 2.59
C GLN A 346 -37.23 2.42 1.16
N ALA A 347 -37.04 3.32 0.20
CA ALA A 347 -37.36 3.06 -1.20
C ALA A 347 -36.55 1.88 -1.79
N LEU A 348 -35.29 1.72 -1.36
CA LEU A 348 -34.46 0.57 -1.69
C LEU A 348 -34.99 -0.73 -1.08
N GLY A 349 -35.46 -0.71 0.17
CA GLY A 349 -35.92 -1.90 0.89
C GLY A 349 -37.12 -2.61 0.27
N GLU A 350 -37.90 -1.92 -0.56
CA GLU A 350 -38.97 -2.53 -1.37
C GLU A 350 -38.41 -3.34 -2.55
N ASN A 351 -37.20 -3.00 -3.03
CA ASN A 351 -36.49 -3.66 -4.11
C ASN A 351 -35.48 -4.67 -3.55
N LYS A 352 -35.53 -5.92 -4.02
CA LYS A 352 -34.64 -6.99 -3.53
C LYS A 352 -33.16 -6.81 -3.94
N SER A 353 -32.83 -5.82 -4.77
CA SER A 353 -31.47 -5.51 -5.20
C SER A 353 -30.97 -4.21 -4.55
N HIS A 354 -29.94 -4.32 -3.71
CA HIS A 354 -29.21 -3.19 -3.11
C HIS A 354 -27.82 -3.01 -3.75
N GLY A 355 -27.58 -3.69 -4.88
CA GLY A 355 -26.25 -3.80 -5.47
C GLY A 355 -25.72 -2.47 -5.98
N ARG A 356 -26.59 -1.47 -6.23
CA ARG A 356 -26.19 -0.14 -6.70
C ARG A 356 -26.51 1.00 -5.73
N ALA A 357 -26.67 0.69 -4.45
CA ALA A 357 -26.99 1.69 -3.43
C ALA A 357 -25.96 2.83 -3.36
N HIS A 358 -24.70 2.59 -3.74
CA HIS A 358 -23.63 3.59 -3.84
C HIS A 358 -23.93 4.75 -4.80
N LEU A 359 -24.75 4.52 -5.84
CA LEU A 359 -25.14 5.58 -6.76
C LEU A 359 -26.03 6.63 -6.07
N LEU A 360 -26.84 6.20 -5.10
CA LEU A 360 -27.72 7.10 -4.36
C LEU A 360 -26.96 8.03 -3.42
N SER A 361 -25.80 7.60 -2.89
CA SER A 361 -24.93 8.48 -2.09
C SER A 361 -24.30 9.61 -2.90
N LEU A 362 -24.19 9.47 -4.23
CA LEU A 362 -23.58 10.46 -5.12
C LEU A 362 -24.61 11.21 -5.99
N LEU A 363 -25.91 10.98 -5.77
CA LEU A 363 -26.99 11.58 -6.56
C LEU A 363 -26.93 13.13 -6.62
N PRO A 364 -26.64 13.86 -5.53
CA PRO A 364 -26.50 15.32 -5.61
C PRO A 364 -25.41 15.74 -6.60
N THR A 365 -24.24 15.10 -6.52
CA THR A 365 -23.10 15.39 -7.39
C THR A 365 -23.41 15.09 -8.86
N PHE A 366 -24.11 13.98 -9.15
CA PHE A 366 -24.53 13.67 -10.52
C PHE A 366 -25.48 14.71 -11.09
N SER A 367 -26.36 15.26 -10.25
CA SER A 367 -27.34 16.26 -10.66
C SER A 367 -26.66 17.56 -11.12
N GLU A 368 -25.55 17.93 -10.49
CA GLU A 368 -24.74 19.09 -10.89
C GLU A 368 -23.93 18.80 -12.16
N LEU A 369 -23.44 17.58 -12.35
CA LEU A 369 -22.65 17.21 -13.53
C LEU A 369 -23.46 17.09 -14.83
N VAL A 370 -24.80 17.11 -14.78
CA VAL A 370 -25.66 17.06 -15.98
C VAL A 370 -25.35 18.21 -16.95
N VAL A 371 -24.93 19.36 -16.41
CA VAL A 371 -24.60 20.56 -17.20
C VAL A 371 -23.13 20.65 -17.60
N SER A 372 -22.32 19.62 -17.31
CA SER A 372 -20.89 19.63 -17.66
C SER A 372 -20.69 19.90 -19.16
N ARG A 373 -19.62 20.58 -19.53
CA ARG A 373 -19.30 20.90 -20.94
C ARG A 373 -18.63 19.73 -21.65
N GLU A 374 -17.99 18.84 -20.89
CA GLU A 374 -17.44 17.59 -21.42
C GLU A 374 -18.56 16.60 -21.83
N ALA A 375 -18.68 16.34 -23.13
CA ALA A 375 -19.75 15.51 -23.69
C ALA A 375 -19.73 14.09 -23.12
N ARG A 376 -18.54 13.52 -22.96
CA ARG A 376 -18.38 12.16 -22.44
C ARG A 376 -18.81 12.04 -20.98
N VAL A 377 -18.58 13.07 -20.18
CA VAL A 377 -19.03 13.14 -18.79
C VAL A 377 -20.55 13.17 -18.74
N ARG A 378 -21.19 14.04 -19.54
CA ARG A 378 -22.67 14.08 -19.61
C ARG A 378 -23.28 12.74 -20.01
N GLU A 379 -22.72 12.06 -21.00
CA GLU A 379 -23.19 10.73 -21.43
C GLU A 379 -23.17 9.72 -20.29
N LEU A 380 -22.07 9.66 -19.55
CA LEU A 380 -21.89 8.72 -18.44
C LEU A 380 -22.80 9.08 -17.26
N VAL A 381 -22.96 10.37 -16.94
CA VAL A 381 -23.91 10.82 -15.91
C VAL A 381 -25.34 10.39 -16.26
N GLN A 382 -25.76 10.52 -17.53
CA GLN A 382 -27.07 10.01 -17.96
C GLN A 382 -27.21 8.49 -17.76
N VAL A 383 -26.14 7.72 -18.01
CA VAL A 383 -26.14 6.27 -17.72
C VAL A 383 -26.36 6.05 -16.22
N LEU A 384 -25.61 6.72 -15.35
CA LEU A 384 -25.74 6.58 -13.90
C LEU A 384 -27.15 6.95 -13.41
N LEU A 385 -27.73 8.05 -13.91
CA LEU A 385 -29.09 8.46 -13.56
C LEU A 385 -30.14 7.42 -13.99
N ARG A 386 -29.97 6.78 -15.17
CA ARG A 386 -30.85 5.68 -15.60
C ARG A 386 -30.72 4.46 -14.68
N LEU A 387 -29.49 4.15 -14.22
CA LEU A 387 -29.27 3.06 -13.26
C LEU A 387 -29.93 3.37 -11.91
N ILE A 388 -29.87 4.61 -11.44
CA ILE A 388 -30.57 5.08 -10.24
C ILE A 388 -32.09 4.93 -10.40
N SER A 389 -32.65 5.37 -11.54
CA SER A 389 -34.09 5.19 -11.82
C SER A 389 -34.49 3.72 -11.79
N SER A 390 -33.67 2.83 -12.35
CA SER A 390 -33.89 1.39 -12.30
C SER A 390 -33.84 0.83 -10.88
N GLU A 391 -32.87 1.26 -10.07
CA GLU A 391 -32.72 0.79 -8.68
C GLU A 391 -33.89 1.26 -7.79
N LEU A 392 -34.45 2.43 -8.09
CA LEU A 392 -35.64 2.98 -7.42
C LEU A 392 -36.96 2.44 -7.99
N GLY A 393 -36.95 1.54 -8.97
CA GLY A 393 -38.16 1.02 -9.61
C GLY A 393 -38.94 2.05 -10.43
N LEU A 394 -38.33 3.19 -10.77
CA LEU A 394 -38.90 4.28 -11.58
C LEU A 394 -38.83 3.97 -13.08
N HIS A 395 -39.15 2.74 -13.47
CA HIS A 395 -39.23 2.38 -14.88
C HIS A 395 -40.30 3.25 -15.57
N GLN A 396 -40.04 3.67 -16.81
CA GLN A 396 -41.11 4.18 -17.66
C GLN A 396 -42.16 3.06 -17.76
N LEU A 397 -43.40 3.36 -17.35
CA LEU A 397 -44.59 2.68 -17.85
C LEU A 397 -44.58 2.86 -19.36
N THR A 398 -43.95 1.95 -20.09
CA THR A 398 -44.10 1.82 -21.55
C THR A 398 -45.48 1.30 -21.87
#